data_AF-A0A5Q2RHR0-F1
#
_entry.id   AF-A0A5Q2RHR0-F1
#
_cell.length_a   1.000
_cell.length_b   1.000
_cell.length_c   1.000
_cell.angle_alpha   90.00
_cell.angle_beta   90.00
_cell.angle_gamma   90.00
#
_symmetry.space_group_name_H-M   'P 1'
#
loop_
_entity.id
_entity.type
_entity.pdbx_description
1 polymer ?
#
loop_
_entity_poly.entity_id
_entity_poly.type
_entity_poly.pdbx_seq_one_letter_code
_entity_poly.pdbx_strand_id
1 'polypeptide(L)'
;MESGTALDAGGVDGRFLAVDEQGVGLRATWRPERGFVNLSLWRGDQCVETFHLTPGEISDLVGFLVSRLATLAPPAVGARLRVVEDPAAVPPGGRVPTAKRRGTVAAVRSGVAEHLRRAAERIAP
;
A
#
# COMPACT_ATOMS: atom_id res chain seq x y z
N MET A 1 3.17 -31.73 -8.04
CA MET A 1 3.59 -30.65 -8.94
C MET A 1 2.32 -29.99 -9.46
N GLU A 2 1.77 -29.05 -8.69
CA GLU A 2 0.78 -28.08 -9.18
C GLU A 2 1.08 -26.75 -8.47
N SER A 3 1.74 -25.87 -9.22
CA SER A 3 1.85 -24.45 -8.93
C SER A 3 0.48 -23.83 -9.19
N GLY A 4 -0.09 -23.15 -8.18
CA GLY A 4 -1.42 -22.56 -8.27
C GLY A 4 -1.49 -21.23 -7.55
N THR A 5 -1.12 -20.17 -8.28
CA THR A 5 -1.60 -18.78 -8.15
C THR A 5 -1.50 -18.11 -6.77
N ALA A 6 -0.50 -17.23 -6.63
CA ALA A 6 -0.59 -16.03 -5.79
C ALA A 6 -1.82 -15.23 -6.24
N LEU A 7 -2.96 -15.48 -5.60
CA LEU A 7 -4.21 -14.76 -5.83
C LEU A 7 -4.08 -13.36 -5.23
N ASP A 8 -4.09 -12.38 -6.13
CA ASP A 8 -4.52 -11.00 -5.94
C ASP A 8 -4.02 -10.28 -4.68
N ALA A 9 -2.89 -9.58 -4.82
CA ALA A 9 -2.50 -8.47 -3.95
C ALA A 9 -3.41 -7.23 -4.15
N GLY A 10 -4.72 -7.46 -4.19
CA GLY A 10 -5.78 -6.46 -4.33
C GLY A 10 -6.84 -6.74 -3.28
N GLY A 11 -6.80 -5.97 -2.19
CA GLY A 11 -7.77 -6.07 -1.11
C GLY A 11 -9.18 -5.73 -1.58
N VAL A 12 -9.92 -6.75 -2.00
CA VAL A 12 -11.37 -6.72 -2.10
C VAL A 12 -11.89 -6.83 -0.66
N ASP A 13 -12.72 -5.88 -0.23
CA ASP A 13 -13.42 -5.87 1.06
C ASP A 13 -12.63 -5.46 2.32
N GLY A 14 -11.54 -4.68 2.17
CA GLY A 14 -10.77 -4.20 3.32
C GLY A 14 -9.95 -5.30 4.01
N ARG A 15 -9.65 -6.39 3.29
CA ARG A 15 -8.79 -7.48 3.74
C ARG A 15 -7.51 -7.50 2.93
N PHE A 16 -6.41 -7.81 3.60
CA PHE A 16 -5.11 -8.03 2.99
C PHE A 16 -4.58 -9.38 3.48
N LEU A 17 -4.00 -10.17 2.59
CA LEU A 17 -3.34 -11.42 2.92
C LEU A 17 -2.04 -11.51 2.13
N ALA A 18 -0.94 -11.78 2.83
CA ALA A 18 0.34 -12.16 2.24
C ALA A 18 0.75 -13.49 2.86
N VAL A 19 1.27 -14.42 2.06
CA VAL A 19 1.73 -15.75 2.50
C VAL A 19 3.07 -16.05 1.82
N ASP A 20 4.01 -16.63 2.55
CA ASP A 20 5.30 -17.10 2.02
C ASP A 20 5.26 -18.56 1.54
N GLU A 21 6.38 -19.08 1.04
CA GLU A 21 6.49 -20.45 0.52
C GLU A 21 6.36 -21.52 1.62
N GLN A 22 6.62 -21.14 2.86
CA GLN A 22 6.53 -21.97 4.06
C GLN A 22 5.11 -21.97 4.65
N GLY A 23 4.18 -21.21 4.05
CA GLY A 23 2.80 -21.08 4.52
C GLY A 23 2.66 -20.18 5.75
N VAL A 24 3.65 -19.34 6.06
CA VAL A 24 3.52 -18.28 7.07
C VAL A 24 2.81 -17.09 6.43
N GLY A 25 1.73 -16.65 7.08
CA GLY A 25 0.85 -15.63 6.55
C GLY A 25 0.70 -14.41 7.46
N LEU A 26 0.58 -13.23 6.85
CA LEU A 26 0.12 -12.02 7.49
C LEU A 26 -1.23 -11.64 6.91
N ARG A 27 -2.24 -11.53 7.77
CA ARG A 27 -3.59 -11.13 7.35
C ARG A 27 -4.03 -9.87 8.09
N ALA A 28 -4.37 -8.83 7.34
CA ALA A 28 -5.05 -7.65 7.86
C ALA A 28 -6.54 -7.67 7.49
N THR A 29 -7.40 -7.23 8.39
CA THR A 29 -8.85 -7.11 8.13
C THR A 29 -9.39 -5.86 8.79
N TRP A 30 -9.91 -4.96 7.99
CA TRP A 30 -10.57 -3.72 8.43
C TRP A 30 -11.93 -4.04 9.05
N ARG A 31 -12.21 -3.51 10.24
CA ARG A 31 -13.50 -3.65 10.94
C ARG A 31 -13.98 -2.27 11.42
N PRO A 32 -14.43 -1.40 10.49
CA PRO A 32 -14.75 -0.02 10.81
C PRO A 32 -15.92 0.09 11.79
N GLU A 33 -16.88 -0.83 11.73
CA GLU A 33 -18.03 -0.88 12.64
C GLU A 33 -17.62 -1.17 14.08
N ARG A 34 -16.41 -1.73 14.27
CA ARG A 34 -15.85 -2.06 15.59
C ARG A 34 -14.68 -1.15 15.96
N GLY A 35 -14.29 -0.23 15.08
CA GLY A 35 -13.25 0.76 15.34
C GLY A 35 -11.84 0.18 15.45
N PHE A 36 -11.54 -0.96 14.82
CA PHE A 36 -10.18 -1.53 14.82
C PHE A 36 -9.84 -2.27 13.52
N VAL A 37 -8.56 -2.59 13.38
CA VAL A 37 -7.98 -3.47 12.36
C VAL A 37 -7.45 -4.72 13.04
N ASN A 38 -7.85 -5.89 12.54
CA ASN A 38 -7.21 -7.13 12.95
C ASN A 38 -5.98 -7.37 12.11
N LEU A 39 -4.83 -7.50 12.75
CA LEU A 39 -3.58 -7.98 12.15
C LEU A 39 -3.28 -9.35 12.76
N SER A 40 -3.24 -10.39 11.95
CA SER A 40 -3.07 -11.77 12.43
C SER A 40 -1.93 -12.47 11.71
N LEU A 41 -1.18 -13.27 12.46
CA LEU A 41 -0.12 -14.14 11.97
C LEU A 41 -0.66 -15.56 11.84
N TRP A 42 -0.34 -16.20 10.72
CA TRP A 42 -0.81 -17.54 10.36
C TRP A 42 0.37 -18.46 10.08
N ARG A 43 0.23 -19.74 10.39
CA ARG A 43 1.14 -20.81 9.97
C ARG A 43 0.29 -21.96 9.43
N GLY A 44 0.29 -22.13 8.11
CA GLY A 44 -0.67 -23.00 7.44
C GLY A 44 -2.10 -22.50 7.67
N ASP A 45 -2.95 -23.35 8.24
CA ASP A 45 -4.34 -23.05 8.59
C ASP A 45 -4.51 -22.55 10.04
N GLN A 46 -3.43 -22.47 10.82
CA GLN A 46 -3.48 -22.06 12.21
C GLN A 46 -3.19 -20.57 12.37
N CYS A 47 -4.10 -19.84 13.01
CA CYS A 47 -3.83 -18.49 13.50
C CYS A 47 -2.94 -18.59 14.76
N VAL A 48 -1.71 -18.09 14.67
CA VAL A 48 -0.74 -18.16 15.77
C VAL A 48 -0.75 -16.91 16.64
N GLU A 49 -1.16 -15.75 16.09
CA GLU A 49 -1.26 -14.51 16.86
C GLU A 49 -2.28 -13.55 16.25
N THR A 50 -2.91 -12.69 17.06
CA THR A 50 -3.82 -11.63 16.60
C THR A 50 -3.68 -10.36 17.42
N PHE A 51 -3.41 -9.26 16.72
CA PHE A 51 -3.41 -7.91 17.25
C PHE A 51 -4.67 -7.16 16.80
N HIS A 52 -5.31 -6.50 17.75
CA HIS A 52 -6.41 -5.57 17.49
C HIS A 52 -5.86 -4.16 17.58
N LEU A 53 -5.65 -3.52 16.44
CA LEU A 53 -5.05 -2.20 16.36
C LEU A 53 -6.14 -1.14 16.13
N THR A 54 -6.10 -0.07 16.89
CA THR A 54 -6.91 1.12 16.63
C THR A 54 -6.48 1.78 15.30
N PRO A 55 -7.32 2.64 14.71
CA PRO A 55 -6.94 3.44 13.54
C PRO A 55 -5.69 4.30 13.76
N GLY A 56 -5.45 4.77 14.99
CA GLY A 56 -4.23 5.50 15.33
C GLY A 56 -2.99 4.61 15.27
N GLU A 57 -3.00 3.48 15.97
CA GLU A 57 -1.85 2.56 16.03
C GLU A 57 -1.48 1.97 14.66
N ILE A 58 -2.48 1.60 13.84
CA ILE A 58 -2.21 1.12 12.49
C ILE A 58 -1.66 2.25 11.60
N SER A 59 -2.10 3.50 11.80
CA SER A 59 -1.59 4.65 11.06
C SER A 59 -0.13 4.92 11.43
N ASP A 60 0.24 4.81 12.71
CA ASP A 60 1.62 4.94 13.17
C ASP A 60 2.51 3.85 12.57
N LEU A 61 2.06 2.59 12.57
CA LEU A 61 2.78 1.48 11.94
C LEU A 61 2.99 1.71 10.43
N VAL A 62 1.94 2.10 9.71
CA VAL A 62 2.02 2.40 8.29
C VAL A 62 2.95 3.58 8.03
N GLY A 63 2.86 4.64 8.84
CA GLY A 63 3.73 5.81 8.76
C GLY A 63 5.20 5.45 8.95
N PHE A 64 5.51 4.60 9.94
CA PHE A 64 6.85 4.06 10.15
C PHE A 64 7.34 3.30 8.91
N LEU A 65 6.56 2.36 8.38
CA LEU A 65 6.94 1.56 7.21
C LEU A 65 7.21 2.44 5.98
N VAL A 66 6.31 3.38 5.68
CA VAL A 66 6.46 4.33 4.56
C VAL A 66 7.71 5.17 4.72
N SER A 67 7.95 5.72 5.92
CA SER A 67 9.14 6.52 6.21
C SER A 67 10.43 5.75 5.96
N ARG A 68 10.52 4.50 6.45
CA ARG A 68 11.72 3.66 6.23
C ARG A 68 11.89 3.26 4.77
N LEU A 69 10.81 2.89 4.08
CA LEU A 69 10.87 2.56 2.66
C LEU A 69 11.31 3.75 1.81
N ALA A 70 10.89 4.97 2.14
CA ALA A 70 11.31 6.18 1.46
C ALA A 70 12.84 6.42 1.57
N THR A 71 13.49 5.99 2.66
CA THR A 71 14.96 6.08 2.80
C THR A 71 15.72 5.08 1.92
N LEU A 72 15.07 3.98 1.52
CA LEU A 72 15.67 2.94 0.67
C LEU A 72 15.39 3.18 -0.83
N ALA A 73 14.35 3.97 -1.14
CA ALA A 73 13.99 4.28 -2.50
C ALA A 73 15.09 5.16 -3.14
N PRO A 74 15.59 4.81 -4.34
CA PRO A 74 16.49 5.69 -5.07
C PRO A 74 15.79 7.04 -5.35
N PRO A 75 16.54 8.15 -5.44
CA PRO A 75 15.96 9.44 -5.73
C PRO A 75 15.17 9.36 -7.05
N ALA A 76 13.91 9.79 -7.02
CA ALA A 76 13.06 9.77 -8.20
C ALA A 76 13.73 10.52 -9.37
N VAL A 77 13.98 9.83 -10.48
CA VAL A 77 14.51 10.40 -11.72
C VAL A 77 13.32 10.83 -12.58
N GLY A 78 13.07 12.15 -12.64
CA GLY A 78 11.98 12.72 -13.44
C GLY A 78 11.28 13.91 -12.80
N ALA A 79 10.22 14.40 -13.45
CA ALA A 79 9.42 15.52 -12.97
C ALA A 79 8.75 15.17 -11.63
N ARG A 80 9.12 15.91 -10.58
CA ARG A 80 8.50 15.77 -9.26
C ARG A 80 7.22 16.59 -9.21
N LEU A 81 6.12 15.93 -8.84
CA LEU A 81 4.92 16.62 -8.41
C LEU A 81 5.25 17.38 -7.14
N ARG A 82 4.90 18.66 -7.13
CA ARG A 82 4.99 19.52 -5.96
C ARG A 82 3.58 19.59 -5.40
N VAL A 83 3.44 19.36 -4.10
CA VAL A 83 2.20 19.71 -3.41
C VAL A 83 2.13 21.23 -3.45
N VAL A 84 1.24 21.75 -4.29
CA VAL A 84 0.82 23.14 -4.19
C VAL A 84 -0.21 23.14 -3.08
N GLU A 85 0.17 23.65 -1.91
CA GLU A 85 -0.82 24.00 -0.89
C GLU A 85 -1.82 24.94 -1.56
N ASP A 86 -3.09 24.58 -1.58
CA ASP A 86 -4.15 25.41 -2.14
C ASP A 86 -4.11 26.76 -1.42
N PRO A 87 -3.73 27.87 -2.08
CA PRO A 87 -3.66 29.16 -1.43
C PRO A 87 -5.09 29.67 -1.22
N ALA A 88 -5.66 29.22 -0.10
CA ALA A 88 -6.93 29.62 0.49
C ALA A 88 -8.19 29.29 -0.33
N ALA A 89 -9.28 29.08 0.41
CA ALA A 89 -10.62 29.36 -0.05
C ALA A 89 -10.67 30.75 -0.70
N VAL A 90 -10.49 30.83 -2.01
CA VAL A 90 -10.72 32.02 -2.81
C VAL A 90 -12.24 32.14 -2.99
N PRO A 91 -12.87 33.28 -2.64
CA PRO A 91 -14.29 33.49 -2.88
C PRO A 91 -14.62 33.36 -4.39
N PRO A 92 -15.84 32.92 -4.75
CA PRO A 92 -16.15 32.57 -6.13
C PRO A 92 -16.04 33.80 -7.04
N GLY A 93 -15.06 33.78 -7.95
CA GLY A 93 -14.90 34.85 -8.96
C GLY A 93 -13.65 34.81 -9.83
N GLY A 94 -12.60 34.05 -9.49
CA GLY A 94 -11.37 33.97 -10.27
C GLY A 94 -11.36 32.85 -11.30
N ARG A 95 -11.12 33.16 -12.58
CA ARG A 95 -11.01 32.17 -13.67
C ARG A 95 -9.86 31.18 -13.42
N VAL A 96 -10.16 29.89 -13.50
CA VAL A 96 -9.21 28.77 -13.39
C VAL A 96 -8.31 28.71 -14.63
N PRO A 97 -6.97 28.59 -14.50
CA PRO A 97 -6.09 28.30 -15.63
C PRO A 97 -6.28 26.87 -16.12
N THR A 98 -6.82 26.69 -17.33
CA THR A 98 -6.95 25.37 -17.96
C THR A 98 -5.61 24.95 -18.56
N ALA A 99 -4.80 24.21 -17.79
CA ALA A 99 -3.62 23.54 -18.34
C ALA A 99 -4.05 22.35 -19.22
N LYS A 100 -3.65 22.40 -20.49
CA LYS A 100 -4.04 21.48 -21.56
C LYS A 100 -3.47 20.07 -21.31
N ARG A 101 -4.35 19.12 -20.97
CA ARG A 101 -4.03 17.71 -20.73
C ARG A 101 -3.78 16.98 -22.05
N ARG A 102 -2.56 16.49 -22.28
CA ARG A 102 -2.25 15.46 -23.29
C ARG A 102 -1.31 14.43 -22.68
N GLY A 103 -1.73 13.17 -22.59
CA GLY A 103 -0.85 12.06 -22.23
C GLY A 103 -1.44 11.06 -21.21
N THR A 104 -2.19 10.11 -21.76
CA THR A 104 -2.47 8.72 -21.36
C THR A 104 -1.99 8.22 -19.97
N VAL A 105 -2.96 7.95 -19.08
CA VAL A 105 -2.81 7.43 -17.69
C VAL A 105 -2.45 5.92 -17.62
N ALA A 106 -2.18 5.27 -18.76
CA ALA A 106 -2.02 3.82 -18.82
C ALA A 106 -0.70 3.25 -18.25
N ALA A 107 0.33 4.08 -18.04
CA ALA A 107 1.68 3.59 -17.72
C ALA A 107 2.01 3.45 -16.22
N VAL A 108 1.17 3.96 -15.30
CA VAL A 108 1.52 4.01 -13.86
C VAL A 108 1.27 2.68 -13.14
N ARG A 109 0.47 1.78 -13.73
CA ARG A 109 0.12 0.50 -13.08
C ARG A 109 1.22 -0.58 -13.15
N SER A 110 2.21 -0.49 -14.05
CA SER A 110 3.22 -1.54 -14.21
C SER A 110 4.44 -1.42 -13.29
N GLY A 111 4.69 -0.25 -12.69
CA GLY A 111 5.91 -0.01 -11.91
C GLY A 111 5.87 -0.57 -10.49
N VAL A 112 4.70 -0.62 -9.86
CA VAL A 112 4.55 -1.03 -8.46
C VAL A 112 4.68 -2.55 -8.30
N ALA A 113 4.12 -3.33 -9.23
CA ALA A 113 4.23 -4.79 -9.21
C ALA A 113 5.68 -5.28 -9.43
N GLU A 114 6.43 -4.62 -10.31
CA GLU A 114 7.85 -4.93 -10.59
C GLU A 114 8.75 -4.65 -9.36
N HIS A 115 8.47 -3.57 -8.62
CA HIS A 115 9.27 -3.20 -7.45
C HIS A 115 9.04 -4.12 -6.25
N LEU A 116 7.80 -4.58 -6.06
CA LEU A 116 7.45 -5.54 -5.01
C LEU A 116 8.03 -6.94 -5.29
N ARG A 117 8.09 -7.37 -6.55
CA ARG A 117 8.73 -8.63 -6.95
C ARG A 117 10.24 -8.63 -6.66
N ARG A 118 10.94 -7.54 -6.97
CA ARG A 118 12.39 -7.40 -6.69
C ARG A 118 12.71 -7.27 -5.19
N ALA A 119 11.79 -6.74 -4.41
CA ALA A 119 11.93 -6.67 -2.95
C ALA A 119 11.78 -8.08 -2.32
N ALA A 120 10.86 -8.89 -2.83
CA ALA A 120 10.67 -10.27 -2.38
C ALA A 120 11.91 -11.16 -2.70
N GLU A 121 12.51 -11.01 -3.87
CA GLU A 121 13.71 -11.76 -4.29
C GLU A 121 14.97 -11.47 -3.45
N ARG A 122 15.02 -10.36 -2.70
CA ARG A 122 16.17 -9.99 -1.84
C ARG A 122 16.06 -10.47 -0.40
N ILE A 123 14.89 -10.99 0.01
CA ILE A 123 14.60 -11.40 1.38
C ILE A 123 14.68 -12.94 1.52
N ALA A 124 14.70 -13.68 0.42
CA ALA A 124 14.98 -15.12 0.43
C ALA A 124 16.51 -15.39 0.54
N PRO A 125 16.96 -16.31 1.42
CA PRO A 125 18.37 -16.68 1.57
C PRO A 125 18.94 -17.45 0.36
#